data_AF-A0A9D2QRP8-F1
#
_entry.id   AF-A0A9D2QRP8-F1
#
_cell.length_a   1.000
_cell.length_b   1.000
_cell.length_c   1.000
_cell.angle_alpha   90.00
_cell.angle_beta   90.00
_cell.angle_gamma   90.00
#
_symmetry.space_group_name_H-M   'P 1'
#
loop_
_entity.id
_entity.type
_entity.pdbx_description
1 polymer ?
#
loop_
_entity_poly.entity_id
_entity_poly.type
_entity_poly.pdbx_seq_one_letter_code
_entity_poly.pdbx_strand_id
1 'polypeptide(L)' 'MISVPGIMIEITNPCAGTVRFNEHGLPVAGEKSHGLGVRSIMAFCEKYGAVCQFEQRGEYFRLQLIL' A
#
# COMPACT_ATOMS: atom_id res chain seq x y z
N MET A 1 1.64 11.93 18.24
CA MET A 1 2.01 13.34 18.02
C MET A 1 3.06 13.32 16.90
N ILE A 2 2.71 13.77 15.70
CA ILE A 2 3.66 13.83 14.57
C ILE A 2 4.18 15.28 14.57
N SER A 3 5.45 15.47 14.93
CA SER A 3 6.04 16.78 15.27
C SER A 3 7.03 17.31 14.22
N VAL A 4 6.95 16.83 12.98
CA VAL A 4 7.76 17.25 11.82
C VAL A 4 6.87 17.23 10.57
N PRO A 5 7.17 17.96 9.48
CA PRO A 5 6.30 17.92 8.30
C PRO A 5 6.23 16.49 7.78
N GLY A 6 5.07 15.86 7.95
CA GLY A 6 4.79 14.52 7.47
C GLY A 6 4.58 14.55 5.96
N ILE A 7 5.23 13.64 5.25
CA ILE A 7 5.02 13.48 3.81
C ILE A 7 3.85 12.51 3.65
N MET A 8 2.78 12.97 3.00
CA MET A 8 1.70 12.10 2.54
C MET A 8 1.80 11.92 1.02
N ILE A 9 1.88 10.68 0.58
CA ILE A 9 1.84 10.29 -0.83
C ILE A 9 0.56 9.47 -1.04
N GLU A 10 -0.26 9.89 -2.00
CA GLU A 10 -1.37 9.09 -2.51
C GLU A 10 -1.12 8.77 -3.98
N ILE A 11 -1.15 7.49 -4.32
CA ILE A 11 -1.03 7.00 -5.69
C ILE A 11 -2.29 6.21 -5.99
N THR A 12 -2.99 6.61 -7.04
CA THR A 12 -4.18 5.91 -7.54
C THR A 12 -3.95 5.52 -8.99
N ASN A 13 -4.15 4.24 -9.31
CA ASN A 13 -4.03 3.72 -10.66
C ASN A 13 -5.27 2.89 -11.04
N PRO A 14 -5.69 2.89 -12.31
CA PRO A 14 -6.69 1.95 -12.79
C PRO A 14 -6.29 0.51 -12.48
N CYS A 15 -7.26 -0.30 -12.07
CA CYS A 15 -7.10 -1.69 -11.68
C CYS A 15 -8.37 -2.46 -12.08
N ALA A 16 -8.29 -3.19 -13.19
CA ALA A 16 -9.42 -3.93 -13.76
C ALA A 16 -9.73 -5.25 -13.03
N GLY A 17 -8.84 -5.71 -12.15
CA GLY A 17 -9.00 -6.96 -11.40
C GLY A 17 -9.44 -6.72 -9.97
N THR A 18 -10.21 -7.65 -9.40
CA THR A 18 -10.50 -7.63 -7.96
C THR A 18 -9.24 -7.96 -7.16
N VAL A 19 -8.81 -7.03 -6.31
CA VAL A 19 -7.70 -7.18 -5.39
C VAL A 19 -8.20 -7.84 -4.11
N ARG A 20 -7.52 -8.92 -3.70
CA ARG A 20 -7.78 -9.58 -2.41
C ARG A 20 -6.85 -9.00 -1.35
N PHE A 21 -7.37 -8.79 -0.15
CA PHE A 21 -6.60 -8.30 0.98
C PHE A 21 -6.55 -9.36 2.09
N ASN A 22 -5.47 -9.42 2.83
CA ASN A 22 -5.37 -10.26 4.02
C ASN A 22 -5.96 -9.53 5.26
N GLU A 23 -5.92 -10.20 6.41
CA GLU A 23 -6.39 -9.64 7.69
C GLU A 23 -5.67 -8.37 8.15
N HIS A 24 -4.48 -8.09 7.60
CA HIS A 24 -3.70 -6.88 7.86
C HIS A 24 -3.94 -5.77 6.83
N GLY A 25 -4.88 -5.96 5.90
CA GLY A 25 -5.17 -4.98 4.84
C GLY A 25 -4.12 -4.91 3.73
N LEU A 26 -3.23 -5.92 3.63
CA LEU A 26 -2.22 -5.99 2.58
C LEU A 26 -2.77 -6.74 1.36
N PRO A 27 -2.53 -6.23 0.13
CA PRO A 27 -2.94 -6.93 -1.08
C PRO A 27 -2.18 -8.27 -1.22
N VAL A 28 -2.92 -9.32 -1.51
CA VAL A 28 -2.41 -10.69 -1.66
C VAL A 28 -2.15 -10.97 -3.14
N ALA A 29 -0.93 -11.41 -3.44
CA ALA A 29 -0.54 -11.79 -4.79
C ALA A 29 -1.28 -13.07 -5.24
N GLY A 30 -1.90 -13.03 -6.42
CA GLY A 30 -2.52 -14.21 -7.03
C GLY A 30 -1.51 -15.20 -7.64
N GLU A 31 -0.29 -14.75 -7.90
CA GLU A 31 0.79 -15.52 -8.54
C GLU A 31 2.09 -15.41 -7.75
N LYS A 32 2.94 -16.45 -7.82
CA LYS A 32 4.17 -16.57 -7.01
C LYS A 32 5.21 -15.47 -7.27
N SER A 33 5.20 -14.83 -8.44
CA SER A 33 6.14 -13.75 -8.82
C SER A 33 5.60 -12.34 -8.50
N HIS A 34 4.36 -12.22 -8.02
CA HIS A 34 3.72 -10.95 -7.71
C HIS A 34 3.91 -10.60 -6.22
N GLY A 35 3.81 -9.31 -5.88
CA GLY A 35 3.84 -8.82 -4.48
C GLY A 35 5.18 -8.26 -3.99
N LEU A 36 6.23 -8.26 -4.82
CA LEU A 36 7.52 -7.63 -4.47
C LEU A 36 7.39 -6.14 -4.15
N GLY A 37 6.54 -5.41 -4.90
CA GLY A 37 6.30 -3.99 -4.65
C GLY A 37 5.72 -3.74 -3.26
N VAL A 38 4.72 -4.52 -2.84
CA VAL A 38 4.08 -4.43 -1.52
C VAL A 38 5.09 -4.76 -0.42
N ARG A 39 5.90 -5.81 -0.59
CA ARG A 39 6.97 -6.16 0.36
C ARG A 39 7.98 -5.02 0.52
N SER A 40 8.37 -4.37 -0.59
CA SER A 40 9.30 -3.24 -0.57
C SER A 40 8.72 -2.04 0.18
N ILE A 41 7.44 -1.71 -0.06
CA ILE A 41 6.73 -0.63 0.64
C ILE A 41 6.62 -0.93 2.14
N MET A 42 6.30 -2.17 2.51
CA MET A 42 6.22 -2.57 3.92
C MET A 42 7.57 -2.49 4.62
N ALA A 43 8.65 -2.94 3.97
CA ALA A 43 10.01 -2.80 4.50
C ALA A 43 10.43 -1.33 4.66
N PHE A 44 10.01 -0.46 3.74
CA PHE A 44 10.22 0.99 3.89
C PHE A 44 9.47 1.54 5.11
N CYS A 45 8.20 1.17 5.29
CA CYS A 45 7.39 1.58 6.43
C CYS A 45 8.02 1.15 7.76
N GLU A 46 8.47 -0.11 7.84
CA GLU A 46 9.16 -0.64 9.01
C GLU A 46 10.47 0.12 9.29
N LYS A 47 11.28 0.39 8.26
CA LYS A 47 12.58 1.05 8.41
C LYS A 47 12.47 2.51 8.88
N TYR A 48 11.47 3.24 8.41
CA TYR A 48 11.36 4.69 8.64
C TYR A 48 10.20 5.09 9.57
N GLY A 49 9.48 4.12 10.14
CA GLY A 49 8.30 4.40 10.98
C GLY A 49 7.12 4.97 10.20
N ALA A 50 7.09 4.76 8.88
CA ALA A 50 6.00 5.20 8.04
C ALA A 50 4.80 4.25 8.16
N VAL A 51 3.62 4.73 7.77
CA VAL A 51 2.40 3.93 7.70
C VAL A 51 1.89 3.94 6.26
N CYS A 52 1.38 2.80 5.79
CA CYS A 52 0.71 2.75 4.49
C CYS A 52 -0.63 2.02 4.56
N GLN A 53 -1.51 2.36 3.63
CA GLN A 53 -2.81 1.73 3.44
C GLN A 53 -3.02 1.44 1.96
N PHE A 54 -3.63 0.29 1.68
CA PHE A 54 -4.06 -0.10 0.35
C PHE A 54 -5.59 -0.20 0.33
N GLU A 55 -6.20 0.23 -0.76
CA GLU A 55 -7.65 0.13 -0.96
C GLU A 55 -7.96 -0.06 -2.45
N GLN A 56 -9.01 -0.83 -2.76
CA GLN A 56 -9.62 -0.81 -4.09
C GLN A 56 -10.97 -0.09 -4.02
N ARG A 57 -11.16 0.95 -4.84
CA ARG A 57 -12.43 1.67 -5.01
C ARG A 57 -12.91 1.53 -6.45
N GLY A 58 -13.84 0.60 -6.67
CA GLY A 58 -14.27 0.23 -8.02
C GLY A 58 -13.07 -0.22 -8.87
N GLU A 59 -12.91 0.42 -10.02
CA GLU A 59 -11.84 0.13 -10.99
C GLU A 59 -10.50 0.80 -10.67
N TYR A 60 -10.30 1.30 -9.43
CA TYR A 60 -9.07 1.97 -9.03
C TYR A 60 -8.44 1.30 -7.81
N PHE A 61 -7.14 1.05 -7.91
CA PHE A 61 -6.30 0.70 -6.78
C PHE A 61 -5.62 1.95 -6.25
N ARG A 62 -5.62 2.09 -4.93
CA ARG A 62 -4.98 3.23 -4.26
C ARG A 62 -4.03 2.74 -3.18
N LEU A 63 -2.88 3.40 -3.12
CA LEU A 63 -1.91 3.36 -2.05
C LEU A 63 -1.85 4.74 -1.39
N GLN A 64 -1.94 4.77 -0.07
CA GLN A 64 -1.59 5.93 0.75
C GLN A 64 -0.37 5.59 1.60
N LEU A 65 0.59 6.50 1.69
CA LEU A 65 1.77 6.39 2.54
C LEU A 65 1.95 7.70 3.30
N ILE A 66 2.19 7.59 4.61
CA ILE A 66 2.42 8.70 5.52
C ILE A 66 3.74 8.44 6.24
N LEU A 67 4.71 9.34 6.07
CA LEU A 67 5.99 9.35 6.77
C LEU A 67 5.92 10.27 7.99
#